data_AF-A0A1Y1MXR4-F1
#
_entry.id   AF-A0A1Y1MXR4-F1
#
_cell.length_a   1.000
_cell.length_b   1.000
_cell.length_c   1.000
_cell.angle_alpha   90.00
_cell.angle_beta   90.00
_cell.angle_gamma   90.00
#
_symmetry.space_group_name_H-M   'P 1'
#
loop_
_entity.id
_entity.type
_entity.pdbx_description
1 polymer ?
#
loop_
_entity_poly.entity_id
_entity_poly.type
_entity_poly.pdbx_seq_one_letter_code
_entity_poly.pdbx_strand_id
1 'polypeptide(L)'
;MDLFELDELFDDNDEEIINFIDGLRSYTVKERKDHFAECTDKEFYDRFRFSKNIVRNVILPAIGHVFQHEHLLQYHEIDPLNQLLITLRFYACGSFYITLGDFIGIHKTTAGRIIKRVTQALLTIRGNYIKFPENEEEKRRVQERFFHVAQFPGVIGAIDCTHVKIQSPGKNTFTS
;
A
#
# COMPACT_ATOMS: atom_id res chain seq x y z
N MET A 1 5.52 -1.90 -9.98
CA MET A 1 6.39 -1.37 -8.94
C MET A 1 7.45 -2.42 -8.66
N ASP A 2 8.65 -2.19 -9.18
CA ASP A 2 9.76 -3.13 -9.03
C ASP A 2 10.32 -3.04 -7.60
N LEU A 3 10.98 -4.11 -7.11
CA LEU A 3 11.68 -4.05 -5.81
C LEU A 3 12.74 -2.93 -5.80
N PHE A 4 13.29 -2.59 -6.96
CA PHE A 4 14.24 -1.49 -7.14
C PHE A 4 13.62 -0.10 -6.92
N GLU A 5 12.37 0.13 -7.32
CA GLU A 5 11.67 1.40 -7.06
C GLU A 5 11.32 1.58 -5.56
N LEU A 6 11.19 0.48 -4.83
CA LEU A 6 10.97 0.54 -3.39
C LEU A 6 12.24 1.01 -2.66
N ASP A 7 13.42 0.54 -3.05
CA ASP A 7 14.67 0.94 -2.38
C ASP A 7 14.99 2.43 -2.57
N GLU A 8 14.71 3.00 -3.75
CA GLU A 8 14.88 4.45 -3.99
C GLU A 8 13.93 5.32 -3.16
N LEU A 9 12.73 4.84 -2.80
CA LEU A 9 11.78 5.58 -1.95
C LEU A 9 12.15 5.61 -0.46
N PHE A 10 13.09 4.76 -0.03
CA PHE A 10 13.52 4.66 1.37
C PHE A 10 14.92 5.22 1.61
N ASP A 11 15.61 5.72 0.58
CA ASP A 11 17.00 6.22 0.63
C ASP A 11 17.10 7.76 0.77
N ASP A 12 16.25 8.35 1.61
CA ASP A 12 16.40 9.76 2.01
C ASP A 12 17.13 9.81 3.36
N ASN A 13 18.46 9.89 3.29
CA ASN A 13 19.32 10.15 4.44
C ASN A 13 19.22 11.63 4.86
N ASP A 14 18.08 12.06 5.39
CA ASP A 14 17.91 13.39 5.99
C ASP A 14 18.43 13.42 7.45
N GLU A 15 19.65 12.92 7.67
CA GLU A 15 20.31 12.88 9.00
C GLU A 15 20.41 14.27 9.64
N GLU A 16 20.52 15.33 8.83
CA GLU A 16 20.63 16.72 9.29
C GLU A 16 19.31 17.25 9.88
N ILE A 17 18.15 16.84 9.33
CA ILE A 17 16.82 17.21 9.83
C ILE A 17 16.49 16.40 11.10
N ILE A 18 16.90 15.12 11.15
CA ILE A 18 16.67 14.23 12.29
C ILE A 18 17.38 14.75 13.54
N ASN A 19 18.66 15.12 13.43
CA ASN A 19 19.44 15.65 14.55
C ASN A 19 18.90 17.00 15.08
N PHE A 20 18.35 17.83 14.19
CA PHE A 20 17.75 19.11 14.58
C PHE A 20 16.40 18.94 15.32
N ILE A 21 15.59 17.94 14.94
CA ILE A 21 14.29 17.66 15.57
C ILE A 21 14.45 16.94 16.93
N ASP A 22 15.43 16.04 17.05
CA ASP A 22 15.69 15.29 18.28
C ASP A 22 16.21 16.18 19.41
N GLY A 23 16.88 17.30 19.09
CA GLY A 23 17.31 18.31 20.06
C GLY A 23 16.19 19.17 20.67
N LEU A 24 14.97 19.15 20.10
CA LEU A 24 13.86 20.05 20.47
C LEU A 24 12.68 19.37 21.17
N ARG A 25 12.63 18.03 21.29
CA ARG A 25 11.45 17.34 21.82
C ARG A 25 11.59 16.96 23.30
N SER A 26 10.91 17.72 24.15
CA SER A 26 10.27 17.15 25.34
C SER A 26 9.39 15.96 24.91
N TYR A 27 9.74 14.76 25.35
CA TYR A 27 8.94 13.55 25.10
C TYR A 27 7.66 13.64 25.94
N THR A 28 6.64 14.30 25.40
CA THR A 28 5.27 14.17 25.92
C THR A 28 4.70 12.89 25.35
N VAL A 29 4.48 11.88 26.19
CA VAL A 29 3.79 10.63 25.82
C VAL A 29 2.36 10.98 25.39
N LYS A 30 2.13 11.17 24.10
CA LYS A 30 0.77 11.27 23.55
C LYS A 30 0.24 9.86 23.36
N GLU A 31 -0.97 9.62 23.88
CA GLU A 31 -1.65 8.33 23.76
C GLU A 31 -1.84 7.99 22.27
N ARG A 32 -1.41 6.80 21.85
CA ARG A 32 -1.51 6.35 20.47
C ARG A 32 -2.97 6.02 20.17
N LYS A 33 -3.57 6.71 19.20
CA LYS A 33 -4.96 6.49 18.79
C LYS A 33 -5.17 5.05 18.29
N ASP A 34 -6.15 4.34 18.84
CA ASP A 34 -6.54 3.03 18.32
C ASP A 34 -7.48 3.26 17.13
N HIS A 35 -6.92 3.44 15.94
CA HIS A 35 -7.69 3.63 14.70
C HIS A 35 -8.64 2.47 14.40
N PHE A 36 -8.37 1.28 14.92
CA PHE A 36 -9.23 0.13 14.70
C PHE A 36 -10.45 0.17 15.63
N ALA A 37 -10.29 0.56 16.90
CA ALA A 37 -11.39 0.69 17.85
C ALA A 37 -12.22 1.96 17.63
N GLU A 38 -11.56 3.09 17.34
CA GLU A 38 -12.19 4.42 17.36
C GLU A 38 -12.87 4.81 16.05
N CYS A 39 -12.41 4.33 14.89
CA CYS A 39 -13.06 4.65 13.61
C CYS A 39 -14.36 3.86 13.43
N THR A 40 -15.39 4.45 12.84
CA THR A 40 -16.50 3.67 12.26
C THR A 40 -16.02 2.85 11.06
N ASP A 41 -16.78 1.83 10.62
CA ASP A 41 -16.40 1.03 9.45
C ASP A 41 -16.25 1.86 8.18
N LYS A 42 -17.11 2.88 8.00
CA LYS A 42 -17.02 3.79 6.86
C LYS A 42 -15.75 4.63 6.91
N GLU A 43 -15.47 5.26 8.05
CA GLU A 43 -14.24 6.08 8.21
C GLU A 43 -12.98 5.24 8.05
N PHE A 44 -13.00 4.02 8.57
CA PHE A 44 -11.91 3.07 8.41
C PHE A 44 -11.71 2.72 6.93
N TYR A 45 -12.79 2.41 6.21
CA TYR A 45 -12.71 2.13 4.77
C TYR A 45 -12.20 3.33 3.97
N ASP A 46 -12.70 4.54 4.25
CA ASP A 46 -12.24 5.76 3.56
C ASP A 46 -10.75 6.04 3.82
N ARG A 47 -10.27 5.72 5.03
CA ARG A 47 -8.90 5.97 5.49
C ARG A 47 -7.88 4.95 4.99
N PHE A 48 -8.24 3.67 5.00
CA PHE A 48 -7.33 2.56 4.73
C PHE A 48 -7.65 1.82 3.42
N ARG A 49 -8.77 2.12 2.75
CA ARG A 49 -9.28 1.45 1.53
C ARG A 49 -9.59 -0.05 1.68
N PHE A 50 -9.65 -0.53 2.93
CA PHE A 50 -10.03 -1.88 3.29
C PHE A 50 -11.03 -1.87 4.43
N SER A 51 -11.88 -2.89 4.52
CA SER A 51 -12.78 -3.06 5.67
C SER A 51 -12.04 -3.65 6.86
N LYS A 52 -12.49 -3.32 8.08
CA LYS A 52 -11.93 -3.87 9.32
C LYS A 52 -11.89 -5.38 9.33
N ASN A 53 -12.94 -6.03 8.82
CA ASN A 53 -13.04 -7.48 8.73
C ASN A 53 -11.93 -8.09 7.86
N ILE A 54 -11.68 -7.53 6.68
CA ILE A 54 -10.62 -8.02 5.79
C ILE A 54 -9.24 -7.82 6.42
N VAL A 55 -9.00 -6.66 7.03
CA VAL A 55 -7.71 -6.38 7.70
C VAL A 55 -7.46 -7.38 8.84
N ARG A 56 -8.43 -7.56 9.74
CA ARG A 56 -8.25 -8.39 10.95
C ARG A 56 -8.33 -9.88 10.68
N ASN A 57 -9.26 -10.34 9.84
CA ASN A 57 -9.58 -11.77 9.70
C ASN A 57 -8.94 -12.41 8.47
N VAL A 58 -8.42 -11.62 7.51
CA VAL A 58 -7.82 -12.16 6.28
C VAL A 58 -6.36 -11.77 6.15
N ILE A 59 -6.07 -10.47 6.12
CA ILE A 59 -4.71 -9.99 5.85
C ILE A 59 -3.79 -10.28 7.03
N LEU A 60 -4.15 -9.84 8.24
CA LEU A 60 -3.31 -9.98 9.42
C LEU A 60 -2.90 -11.44 9.71
N PRO A 61 -3.81 -12.44 9.67
CA PRO A 61 -3.42 -13.85 9.84
C PRO A 61 -2.53 -14.36 8.70
N ALA A 62 -2.76 -13.94 7.46
CA ALA A 62 -2.00 -14.40 6.30
C ALA A 62 -0.53 -13.97 6.32
N ILE A 63 -0.23 -12.80 6.89
CA ILE A 63 1.14 -12.28 7.03
C ILE A 63 1.69 -12.38 8.47
N GLY A 64 0.99 -13.10 9.35
CA GLY A 64 1.29 -13.15 10.79
C GLY A 64 2.73 -13.56 11.13
N HIS A 65 3.31 -14.45 10.32
CA HIS A 65 4.68 -14.95 10.47
C HIS A 65 5.75 -13.84 10.44
N VAL A 66 5.49 -12.74 9.72
CA VAL A 66 6.46 -11.63 9.59
C VAL A 66 6.57 -10.80 10.86
N PHE A 67 5.57 -10.87 11.74
CA PHE A 67 5.61 -10.18 13.03
C PHE A 67 6.28 -11.00 14.14
N GLN A 68 6.60 -12.27 13.89
CA GLN A 68 7.15 -13.19 14.89
C GLN A 68 8.69 -13.25 14.91
N HIS A 69 9.37 -12.77 13.85
CA HIS A 69 10.76 -13.17 13.57
C HIS A 69 11.83 -12.09 13.71
N GLU A 70 11.51 -10.88 14.17
CA GLU A 70 12.54 -9.85 14.41
C GLU A 70 12.55 -9.35 15.84
N HIS A 71 13.46 -9.94 16.64
CA HIS A 71 14.02 -9.38 17.88
C HIS A 71 14.87 -8.13 17.62
N LEU A 72 14.44 -7.23 16.73
CA LEU A 72 15.04 -5.92 16.61
C LEU A 72 14.47 -5.09 17.76
N LEU A 73 15.29 -4.93 18.79
CA LEU A 73 15.03 -4.35 20.11
C LEU A 73 14.30 -2.98 20.13
N GLN A 74 14.00 -2.36 18.99
CA GLN A 74 13.28 -1.09 18.86
C GLN A 74 11.83 -1.18 18.34
N TYR A 75 11.37 -2.31 17.78
CA TYR A 75 10.03 -2.41 17.18
C TYR A 75 8.98 -3.07 18.08
N HIS A 76 9.39 -3.61 19.23
CA HIS A 76 8.50 -4.30 20.17
C HIS A 76 7.37 -3.42 20.72
N GLU A 77 7.42 -2.09 20.52
CA GLU A 77 6.35 -1.19 20.96
C GLU A 77 5.15 -1.09 20.01
N ILE A 78 5.27 -1.48 18.74
CA ILE A 78 4.19 -1.29 17.76
C ILE A 78 3.50 -2.62 17.51
N ASP A 79 2.24 -2.71 17.92
CA ASP A 79 1.39 -3.88 17.70
C ASP A 79 1.31 -4.29 16.22
N PRO A 80 1.30 -5.60 15.88
CA PRO A 80 1.20 -6.09 14.50
C PRO A 80 0.06 -5.49 13.68
N LEU A 81 -1.11 -5.25 14.29
CA LEU A 81 -2.23 -4.60 13.62
C LEU A 81 -1.85 -3.17 13.23
N ASN A 82 -1.22 -2.41 14.13
CA ASN A 82 -0.78 -1.05 13.85
C ASN A 82 0.29 -1.00 12.76
N GLN A 83 1.22 -1.96 12.72
CA GLN A 83 2.20 -2.08 11.64
C GLN A 83 1.53 -2.30 10.28
N LEU A 84 0.52 -3.15 10.22
CA LEU A 84 -0.28 -3.36 9.03
C LEU A 84 -1.05 -2.08 8.65
N LEU A 85 -1.69 -1.41 9.62
CA LEU A 85 -2.43 -0.17 9.37
C LEU A 85 -1.55 0.98 8.87
N ILE A 86 -0.32 1.13 9.38
CA ILE A 86 0.67 2.09 8.88
C ILE A 86 0.92 1.85 7.39
N THR A 87 1.11 0.58 7.01
CA THR A 87 1.37 0.20 5.61
C THR A 87 0.17 0.46 4.71
N LEU A 88 -1.02 0.05 5.14
CA LEU A 88 -2.26 0.30 4.39
C LEU A 88 -2.54 1.79 4.24
N ARG A 89 -2.25 2.59 5.27
CA ARG A 89 -2.42 4.04 5.23
C ARG A 89 -1.49 4.68 4.21
N PHE A 90 -0.24 4.21 4.14
CA PHE A 90 0.71 4.64 3.13
C PHE A 90 0.21 4.33 1.71
N TYR A 91 -0.30 3.12 1.46
CA TYR A 91 -0.88 2.78 0.14
C TYR A 91 -2.11 3.62 -0.23
N ALA A 92 -2.94 3.95 0.76
CA ALA A 92 -4.15 4.76 0.53
C ALA A 92 -3.83 6.23 0.21
N CYS A 93 -2.72 6.77 0.72
CA CYS A 93 -2.40 8.20 0.64
C CYS A 93 -1.21 8.53 -0.27
N GLY A 94 -0.31 7.57 -0.50
CA GLY A 94 0.96 7.78 -1.19
C GLY A 94 1.93 8.72 -0.46
N SER A 95 1.72 8.99 0.83
CA SER A 95 2.48 9.99 1.59
C SER A 95 2.89 9.51 2.98
N PHE A 96 4.19 9.60 3.26
CA PHE A 96 4.73 9.36 4.60
C PHE A 96 4.23 10.39 5.61
N TYR A 97 4.18 11.67 5.26
CA TYR A 97 3.78 12.72 6.22
C TYR A 97 2.34 12.56 6.70
N ILE A 98 1.42 12.19 5.80
CA ILE A 98 0.03 11.89 6.18
C ILE A 98 -0.02 10.66 7.11
N THR A 99 0.74 9.62 6.77
CA THR A 99 0.82 8.39 7.57
C THR A 99 1.41 8.66 8.96
N LEU A 100 2.52 9.39 9.06
CA LEU A 100 3.15 9.76 10.32
C LEU A 100 2.30 10.70 11.18
N GLY A 101 1.52 11.58 10.53
CA GLY A 101 0.54 12.44 11.22
C GLY A 101 -0.57 11.62 11.90
N ASP A 102 -0.98 10.52 11.28
CA ASP A 102 -1.99 9.62 11.83
C ASP A 102 -1.43 8.69 12.92
N PHE A 103 -0.14 8.34 12.84
CA PHE A 103 0.55 7.48 13.80
C PHE A 103 1.63 8.26 14.56
N ILE A 104 1.18 9.09 15.50
CA ILE A 104 2.04 9.93 16.35
C ILE A 104 3.08 9.07 17.08
N GLY A 105 4.34 9.55 17.10
CA GLY A 105 5.44 8.91 17.83
C GLY A 105 6.22 7.88 17.02
N ILE A 106 5.97 7.77 15.72
CA ILE A 106 6.75 6.93 14.80
C ILE A 106 7.65 7.82 13.94
N HIS A 107 8.92 7.45 13.79
CA HIS A 107 9.86 8.14 12.89
C HIS A 107 9.68 7.67 11.44
N LYS A 108 9.99 8.54 10.45
CA LYS A 108 9.92 8.23 9.00
C LYS A 108 10.69 6.95 8.68
N THR A 109 11.89 6.80 9.23
CA THR A 109 12.75 5.61 9.06
C THR A 109 12.09 4.34 9.59
N THR A 110 11.49 4.39 10.78
CA THR A 110 10.73 3.27 11.37
C THR A 110 9.52 2.90 10.52
N ALA A 111 8.74 3.90 10.08
CA ALA A 111 7.59 3.67 9.20
C ALA A 111 8.00 3.05 7.87
N GLY A 112 9.08 3.53 7.25
CA GLY A 112 9.62 2.99 6.00
C GLY A 112 10.02 1.52 6.13
N ARG A 113 10.73 1.16 7.19
CA ARG A 113 11.10 -0.24 7.47
C ARG A 113 9.88 -1.14 7.70
N ILE A 114 8.87 -0.65 8.42
CA ILE A 114 7.59 -1.36 8.60
C ILE A 114 6.90 -1.58 7.26
N ILE A 115 6.75 -0.52 6.45
CA ILE A 115 6.12 -0.58 5.13
C ILE A 115 6.85 -1.59 4.25
N LYS A 116 8.18 -1.52 4.16
CA LYS A 116 8.99 -2.46 3.37
C LYS A 116 8.73 -3.90 3.81
N ARG A 117 8.81 -4.17 5.12
CA ARG A 117 8.61 -5.52 5.68
C ARG A 117 7.21 -6.08 5.41
N VAL A 118 6.16 -5.30 5.69
CA VAL A 118 4.78 -5.71 5.43
C VAL A 118 4.54 -5.89 3.93
N THR A 119 5.10 -5.02 3.08
CA THR A 119 5.02 -5.16 1.62
C THR A 119 5.61 -6.48 1.17
N GLN A 120 6.82 -6.84 1.63
CA GLN A 120 7.44 -8.12 1.30
C GLN A 120 6.59 -9.32 1.75
N ALA A 121 5.98 -9.23 2.94
CA ALA A 121 5.06 -10.25 3.43
C ALA A 121 3.83 -10.42 2.52
N LEU A 122 3.23 -9.32 2.07
CA LEU A 122 2.09 -9.36 1.15
C LEU A 122 2.51 -9.95 -0.21
N LEU A 123 3.73 -9.67 -0.67
CA LEU A 123 4.25 -10.24 -1.90
C LEU A 123 4.39 -11.77 -1.81
N THR A 124 4.73 -12.37 -0.67
CA THR A 124 4.84 -13.83 -0.56
C THR A 124 3.51 -14.54 -0.77
N ILE A 125 2.40 -13.92 -0.35
CA ILE A 125 1.05 -14.49 -0.48
C ILE A 125 0.31 -14.04 -1.75
N ARG A 126 0.90 -13.13 -2.55
CA ARG A 126 0.24 -12.52 -3.73
C ARG A 126 -0.35 -13.53 -4.70
N GLY A 127 0.34 -14.65 -4.94
CA GLY A 127 -0.08 -15.68 -5.90
C GLY A 127 -1.36 -16.42 -5.50
N ASN A 128 -1.78 -16.32 -4.24
CA ASN A 128 -3.04 -16.89 -3.74
C ASN A 128 -4.25 -16.00 -4.06
N TYR A 129 -4.03 -14.70 -4.24
CA TYR A 129 -5.11 -13.71 -4.37
C TYR A 129 -5.12 -12.98 -5.71
N ILE A 130 -3.97 -12.85 -6.38
CA ILE A 130 -3.83 -12.18 -7.67
C ILE A 130 -3.60 -13.24 -8.74
N LYS A 131 -4.57 -13.39 -9.64
CA LYS A 131 -4.50 -14.31 -10.79
C LYS A 131 -4.65 -13.52 -12.08
N PHE A 132 -3.68 -13.66 -12.96
CA PHE A 132 -3.72 -13.17 -14.34
C PHE A 132 -3.84 -14.37 -15.29
N PRO A 133 -4.41 -14.19 -16.48
CA PRO A 133 -4.43 -15.26 -17.48
C PRO A 133 -2.99 -15.63 -17.88
N GLU A 134 -2.63 -16.91 -17.70
CA GLU A 134 -1.25 -17.38 -17.90
C GLU A 134 -1.04 -17.94 -19.30
N ASN A 135 -2.00 -18.75 -19.77
CA ASN A 135 -1.94 -19.38 -21.08
C ASN A 135 -2.68 -18.56 -22.16
N GLU A 136 -2.36 -18.83 -23.42
CA GLU A 136 -2.91 -18.09 -24.57
C GLU A 136 -4.43 -18.24 -24.71
N GLU A 137 -4.99 -19.38 -24.29
CA GLU A 137 -6.43 -19.58 -24.35
C GLU A 137 -7.18 -18.70 -23.33
N GLU A 138 -6.69 -18.63 -22.09
CA GLU A 138 -7.20 -17.73 -21.06
C GLU A 138 -7.07 -16.26 -21.48
N LYS A 139 -5.91 -15.87 -22.03
CA LYS A 139 -5.70 -14.51 -22.54
C LYS A 139 -6.71 -14.17 -23.63
N ARG A 140 -6.89 -15.05 -24.62
CA ARG A 140 -7.88 -14.86 -25.69
C ARG A 140 -9.29 -14.70 -25.12
N ARG A 141 -9.69 -15.55 -24.17
CA ARG A 141 -11.00 -15.47 -23.51
C ARG A 141 -11.18 -14.13 -22.78
N VAL A 142 -10.16 -13.64 -22.09
CA VAL A 142 -10.22 -12.34 -21.39
C VAL A 142 -10.32 -11.19 -22.40
N GLN A 143 -9.50 -11.21 -23.46
CA GLN A 143 -9.52 -10.22 -24.53
C GLN A 143 -10.88 -10.12 -25.22
N GLU A 144 -11.47 -11.27 -25.57
CA GLU A 144 -12.81 -11.32 -26.19
C GLU A 144 -13.87 -10.72 -25.27
N ARG A 145 -13.83 -11.03 -23.96
CA ARG A 145 -14.78 -10.48 -22.99
C ARG A 145 -14.67 -8.95 -22.90
N PHE A 146 -13.46 -8.40 -22.80
CA PHE A 146 -13.27 -6.95 -22.76
C PHE A 146 -13.67 -6.27 -24.09
N PHE A 147 -13.40 -6.92 -25.22
CA PHE A 147 -13.82 -6.44 -26.52
C PHE A 147 -15.35 -6.41 -26.65
N HIS A 148 -16.05 -7.44 -26.19
CA HIS A 148 -17.52 -7.45 -26.20
C HIS A 148 -18.15 -6.37 -25.32
N VAL A 149 -17.51 -6.03 -24.19
CA VAL A 149 -18.03 -5.00 -23.27
C VAL A 149 -17.75 -3.59 -23.76
N ALA A 150 -16.53 -3.31 -24.23
CA ALA A 150 -16.07 -1.93 -24.47
C ALA A 150 -15.40 -1.71 -25.84
N GLN A 151 -15.39 -2.70 -26.73
CA GLN A 151 -14.66 -2.70 -28.01
C GLN A 151 -13.17 -2.36 -27.85
N PHE A 152 -12.60 -2.66 -26.67
CA PHE A 152 -11.21 -2.39 -26.35
C PHE A 152 -10.39 -3.68 -26.56
N PRO A 153 -9.59 -3.77 -27.64
CA PRO A 153 -8.89 -5.00 -28.00
C PRO A 153 -7.63 -5.21 -27.14
N GLY A 154 -7.19 -6.46 -27.01
CA GLY A 154 -5.89 -6.80 -26.42
C GLY A 154 -5.83 -6.78 -24.89
N VAL A 155 -6.94 -6.51 -24.19
CA VAL A 155 -6.97 -6.45 -22.72
C VAL A 155 -6.86 -7.84 -22.10
N ILE A 156 -5.86 -8.04 -21.24
CA ILE A 156 -5.65 -9.29 -20.49
C ILE A 156 -6.01 -9.18 -19.01
N GLY A 157 -6.48 -8.01 -18.57
CA GLY A 157 -6.90 -7.73 -17.21
C GLY A 157 -7.15 -6.24 -17.02
N ALA A 158 -7.84 -5.88 -15.95
CA ALA A 158 -8.04 -4.50 -15.55
C ALA A 158 -7.72 -4.38 -14.06
N ILE A 159 -6.94 -3.36 -13.73
CA ILE A 159 -6.72 -2.93 -12.35
C ILE A 159 -7.55 -1.66 -12.20
N ASP A 160 -8.52 -1.68 -11.29
CA ASP A 160 -9.27 -0.47 -10.98
C ASP A 160 -8.33 0.55 -10.31
N CYS A 161 -8.57 1.83 -10.59
CA CYS A 161 -7.78 3.02 -10.27
C CYS A 161 -6.66 3.37 -11.26
N THR A 162 -7.01 4.13 -12.31
CA THR A 162 -6.45 5.46 -12.66
C THR A 162 -7.06 5.86 -14.00
N HIS A 163 -7.85 6.94 -14.02
CA HIS A 163 -8.36 7.52 -15.27
C HIS A 163 -7.20 8.24 -15.97
N VAL A 164 -6.34 7.50 -16.67
CA VAL A 164 -5.29 8.11 -17.49
C VAL A 164 -5.99 8.75 -18.69
N LYS A 165 -5.97 10.09 -18.77
CA LYS A 165 -6.43 10.80 -19.96
C LYS A 165 -5.53 10.41 -21.13
N ILE A 166 -5.99 9.50 -21.97
CA ILE A 166 -5.36 9.23 -23.26
C ILE A 166 -5.81 10.34 -24.20
N GLN A 167 -4.85 11.14 -24.70
CA GLN A 167 -5.15 12.04 -25.81
C GLN A 167 -5.49 11.19 -27.04
N SER A 168 -6.65 11.44 -27.64
CA SER A 168 -7.04 10.76 -28.89
C SER A 168 -5.97 11.02 -29.95
N PRO A 169 -5.42 9.98 -30.61
CA PRO A 169 -4.71 10.20 -31.86
C PRO A 169 -5.75 10.79 -32.83
N GLY A 170 -5.48 11.99 -33.35
CA GLY A 170 -6.42 12.74 -34.17
C GLY A 170 -6.91 11.94 -35.38
N LYS A 171 -8.14 12.20 -35.82
CA LYS A 171 -8.70 11.63 -37.05
C LYS A 171 -7.81 11.97 -38.25
N ASN A 172 -7.39 10.97 -39.00
CA ASN A 172 -6.81 11.14 -40.32
C ASN A 172 -7.97 11.51 -41.28
N THR A 173 -8.22 12.79 -41.50
CA THR A 173 -9.10 13.24 -42.58
C THR A 173 -8.34 13.11 -43.90
N PHE A 174 -8.37 11.92 -44.50
CA PHE A 174 -8.12 11.78 -45.93
C PHE A 174 -9.43 12.12 -46.65
N THR A 175 -9.57 13.37 -47.07
CA THR A 175 -10.55 13.75 -48.10
C THR A 175 -9.98 13.40 -49.47
N SER A 176 -10.83 12.76 -50.27
CA SER A 176 -10.60 12.20 -51.61
C SER A 176 -10.01 13.14 -52.64
#